data_AF-A0A5N5ZEN6-F1
#
_entry.id   AF-A0A5N5ZEN6-F1
#
_cell.length_a   1.000
_cell.length_b   1.000
_cell.length_c   1.000
_cell.angle_alpha   90.00
_cell.angle_beta   90.00
_cell.angle_gamma   90.00
#
_symmetry.space_group_name_H-M   'P 1'
#
loop_
_entity.id
_entity.type
_entity.pdbx_description
1 polymer ?
#
loop_
_entity_poly.entity_id
_entity_poly.type
_entity_poly.pdbx_seq_one_letter_code
_entity_poly.pdbx_strand_id
1 'polypeptide(L)'
;MKKYKNHIVITPQMHKALLDQKNRTGMGAIAIYKYMSEQGLLQQCEHLTVQRIDSWFTKGAQKAVEGDFNAVMGAYKSITEADIKHAIPRCGSLREDVTPEFIDKLNQVFEKRPNFSSKLLLRHKDAPADLTVTKLSNIRSGRTKTLPKRHMDFLEKVISTNLQK
;
A
#
# COMPACT_ATOMS: atom_id res chain seq x y z
N MET A 1 -31.39 0.46 -26.20
CA MET A 1 -30.28 -0.28 -26.86
C MET A 1 -29.36 -0.85 -25.78
N LYS A 2 -29.34 -2.17 -25.58
CA LYS A 2 -28.39 -2.82 -24.67
C LYS A 2 -27.02 -2.85 -25.35
N LYS A 3 -26.11 -1.95 -24.99
CA LYS A 3 -24.73 -1.99 -25.50
C LYS A 3 -24.07 -3.29 -25.02
N TYR A 4 -23.60 -4.09 -25.96
CA TYR A 4 -22.85 -5.32 -25.70
C TYR A 4 -21.66 -5.01 -24.79
N LYS A 5 -21.50 -5.78 -23.71
CA LYS A 5 -20.40 -5.63 -22.76
C LYS A 5 -19.13 -6.16 -23.42
N ASN A 6 -18.33 -5.26 -23.99
CA ASN A 6 -17.01 -5.60 -24.51
C ASN A 6 -16.12 -6.04 -23.35
N HIS A 7 -15.86 -7.35 -23.29
CA HIS A 7 -14.87 -7.89 -22.38
C HIS A 7 -13.53 -7.89 -23.10
N ILE A 8 -12.53 -7.31 -22.46
CA ILE A 8 -11.14 -7.32 -22.94
C ILE A 8 -10.31 -8.26 -22.08
N VAL A 9 -9.26 -8.81 -22.67
CA VAL A 9 -8.21 -9.50 -21.92
C VAL A 9 -7.18 -8.45 -21.51
N ILE A 10 -6.90 -8.35 -20.21
CA ILE A 10 -5.84 -7.50 -19.70
C ILE A 10 -4.50 -8.08 -20.18
N THR A 11 -3.89 -7.39 -21.13
CA THR A 11 -2.57 -7.77 -21.66
C THR A 11 -1.48 -7.53 -20.61
N PRO A 12 -0.29 -8.15 -20.76
CA PRO A 12 0.84 -7.87 -19.87
C PRO A 12 1.21 -6.38 -19.78
N GLN A 13 1.08 -5.64 -20.89
CA GLN A 13 1.35 -4.20 -20.93
C GLN A 13 0.30 -3.40 -20.13
N MET A 14 -0.97 -3.74 -20.26
CA MET A 14 -2.05 -3.12 -19.48
C MET A 14 -1.92 -3.43 -17.99
N HIS A 15 -1.56 -4.67 -17.66
CA HIS A 15 -1.30 -5.10 -16.30
C HIS A 15 -0.14 -4.32 -15.68
N LYS A 16 0.97 -4.19 -16.41
CA LYS A 16 2.11 -3.35 -15.99
C LYS A 16 1.69 -1.90 -15.77
N ALA A 17 0.98 -1.30 -16.73
CA ALA A 17 0.51 0.08 -16.60
C ALA A 17 -0.40 0.29 -15.38
N LEU A 18 -1.26 -0.67 -15.08
CA LEU A 18 -2.11 -0.66 -13.88
C LEU A 18 -1.27 -0.74 -12.60
N LEU A 19 -0.27 -1.63 -12.55
CA LEU A 19 0.65 -1.73 -11.41
C LEU A 19 1.48 -0.47 -11.22
N ASP A 20 1.95 0.16 -12.30
CA ASP A 20 2.69 1.42 -12.24
C ASP A 20 1.84 2.53 -11.61
N GLN A 21 0.55 2.62 -11.97
CA GLN A 21 -0.37 3.59 -11.36
C GLN A 21 -0.67 3.28 -9.89
N LYS A 22 -0.87 2.01 -9.55
CA LYS A 22 -1.02 1.56 -8.17
C LYS A 22 0.21 1.92 -7.33
N ASN A 23 1.41 1.73 -7.87
CA ASN A 23 2.65 2.06 -7.18
C ASN A 23 2.85 3.57 -7.06
N ARG A 24 2.58 4.35 -8.11
CA ARG A 24 2.66 5.82 -8.11
C ARG A 24 1.76 6.45 -7.05
N THR A 25 0.53 5.97 -6.93
CA THR A 25 -0.47 6.53 -6.02
C THR A 25 -0.48 5.86 -4.64
N GLY A 26 0.10 4.66 -4.54
CA GLY A 26 -0.01 3.78 -3.38
C GLY A 26 -1.43 3.26 -3.11
N MET A 27 -2.41 3.56 -3.97
CA MET A 27 -3.81 3.15 -3.76
C MET A 27 -4.05 1.73 -4.24
N GLY A 28 -4.36 0.82 -3.31
CA GLY A 28 -4.88 -0.52 -3.64
C GLY A 28 -6.38 -0.49 -4.04
N ALA A 29 -6.95 -1.67 -4.29
CA ALA A 29 -8.31 -1.83 -4.82
C ALA A 29 -9.39 -1.09 -4.02
N ILE A 30 -9.34 -1.19 -2.69
CA ILE A 30 -10.29 -0.52 -1.79
C ILE A 30 -10.17 1.01 -1.92
N ALA A 31 -8.94 1.52 -1.94
CA ALA A 31 -8.69 2.96 -1.94
C ALA A 31 -9.12 3.61 -3.26
N ILE A 32 -8.77 3.01 -4.41
CA ILE A 32 -9.18 3.53 -5.71
C ILE A 32 -10.70 3.41 -5.91
N TYR A 33 -11.32 2.33 -5.42
CA TYR A 33 -12.77 2.18 -5.46
C TYR A 33 -13.49 3.27 -4.65
N LYS A 34 -13.00 3.56 -3.44
CA LYS A 34 -13.53 4.64 -2.60
C LYS A 34 -13.35 6.00 -3.25
N TYR A 35 -12.18 6.28 -3.81
CA TYR A 35 -11.94 7.51 -4.57
C TYR A 35 -12.93 7.65 -5.74
N MET A 36 -13.11 6.60 -6.54
CA MET A 36 -14.08 6.60 -7.64
C MET A 36 -15.51 6.83 -7.15
N SER A 37 -15.87 6.30 -5.98
CA SER A 37 -17.18 6.55 -5.36
C SER A 37 -17.37 8.01 -4.99
N GLU A 38 -16.36 8.63 -4.37
CA GLU A 38 -16.40 10.04 -3.95
C GLU A 38 -16.45 11.00 -5.14
N GLN A 39 -15.83 10.61 -6.27
CA GLN A 39 -15.86 11.36 -7.53
C GLN A 39 -17.08 11.04 -8.41
N GLY A 40 -18.02 10.22 -7.95
CA GLY A 40 -19.22 9.85 -8.72
C GLY A 40 -18.97 8.96 -9.95
N LEU A 41 -17.74 8.45 -10.12
CA LEU A 41 -17.32 7.67 -11.30
C LEU A 41 -17.93 6.26 -11.33
N LEU A 42 -18.36 5.74 -10.16
CA LEU A 42 -18.97 4.40 -10.07
C LEU A 42 -20.33 4.29 -10.76
N GLN A 43 -21.04 5.40 -10.99
CA GLN A 43 -22.34 5.38 -11.66
C GLN A 43 -22.26 4.80 -13.08
N GLN A 44 -21.08 4.83 -13.69
CA GLN A 44 -20.83 4.32 -15.04
C GLN A 44 -20.23 2.90 -15.04
N CYS A 45 -20.00 2.32 -13.85
CA CYS A 45 -19.27 1.07 -13.65
C CYS A 45 -20.12 0.04 -12.87
N GLU A 46 -21.22 -0.39 -13.48
CA GLU A 46 -22.26 -1.25 -12.87
C GLU A 46 -21.74 -2.56 -12.26
N HIS A 47 -20.60 -3.08 -12.75
CA HIS A 47 -20.03 -4.37 -12.29
C HIS A 47 -18.68 -4.25 -11.65
N LEU A 48 -18.21 -3.03 -11.42
CA LEU A 48 -16.94 -2.81 -10.78
C LEU A 48 -17.09 -3.08 -9.29
N THR A 49 -16.27 -3.99 -8.77
CA THR A 49 -16.17 -4.28 -7.34
C THR A 49 -14.71 -4.22 -6.92
N VAL A 50 -14.48 -3.98 -5.63
CA VAL A 50 -13.13 -4.03 -5.05
C VAL A 50 -12.43 -5.35 -5.40
N GLN A 51 -13.15 -6.48 -5.31
CA GLN A 51 -12.59 -7.81 -5.59
C GLN A 51 -12.13 -7.96 -7.04
N ARG A 52 -12.84 -7.38 -8.01
CA ARG A 52 -12.44 -7.38 -9.42
C ARG A 52 -11.20 -6.54 -9.67
N ILE A 53 -11.11 -5.37 -9.04
CA ILE A 53 -9.91 -4.53 -9.13
C ILE A 53 -8.71 -5.27 -8.51
N ASP A 54 -8.92 -5.91 -7.35
CA ASP A 54 -7.87 -6.65 -6.66
C ASP A 54 -7.39 -7.87 -7.47
N SER A 55 -8.32 -8.55 -8.15
CA SER A 55 -7.97 -9.68 -9.00
C SER A 55 -7.12 -9.25 -10.20
N TRP A 56 -7.31 -8.04 -10.73
CA TRP A 56 -6.46 -7.50 -11.80
C TRP A 56 -5.03 -7.24 -11.36
N PHE A 57 -4.77 -6.96 -10.07
CA PHE A 57 -3.40 -6.81 -9.58
C PHE A 57 -2.66 -8.14 -9.43
N THR A 58 -3.38 -9.20 -9.08
CA THR A 58 -2.79 -10.45 -8.61
C THR A 58 -2.60 -11.50 -9.71
N LYS A 59 -3.42 -11.47 -10.77
CA LYS A 59 -3.38 -12.46 -11.84
C LYS A 59 -3.16 -11.79 -13.19
N GLY A 60 -2.11 -12.21 -13.92
CA GLY A 60 -1.96 -11.86 -15.33
C GLY A 60 -3.05 -12.53 -16.19
N ALA A 61 -3.43 -11.90 -17.31
CA ALA A 61 -4.41 -12.40 -18.29
C ALA A 61 -5.87 -12.56 -17.78
N GLN A 62 -6.36 -11.60 -16.97
CA GLN A 62 -7.76 -11.58 -16.58
C GLN A 62 -8.66 -10.88 -17.61
N LYS A 63 -9.92 -11.32 -17.70
CA LYS A 63 -10.95 -10.61 -18.44
C LYS A 63 -11.47 -9.45 -17.59
N ALA A 64 -11.59 -8.28 -18.20
CA ALA A 64 -12.24 -7.12 -17.61
C ALA A 64 -13.31 -6.60 -18.56
N VAL A 65 -14.34 -5.96 -18.02
CA VAL A 65 -15.21 -5.13 -18.84
C VAL A 65 -14.40 -3.89 -19.24
N GLU A 66 -14.35 -3.59 -20.52
CA GLU A 66 -13.50 -2.52 -21.07
C GLU A 66 -13.77 -1.16 -20.40
N GLY A 67 -15.05 -0.81 -20.24
CA GLY A 67 -15.47 0.41 -19.57
C GLY A 67 -14.99 0.49 -18.12
N ASP A 68 -15.14 -0.59 -17.36
CA ASP A 68 -14.71 -0.68 -15.96
C ASP A 68 -13.18 -0.50 -15.84
N PHE A 69 -12.42 -1.18 -16.70
CA PHE A 69 -10.96 -1.08 -16.70
C PHE A 69 -10.49 0.33 -17.06
N ASN A 70 -11.06 0.92 -18.11
CA ASN A 70 -10.73 2.28 -18.55
C ASN A 70 -11.12 3.31 -17.50
N ALA A 71 -12.24 3.14 -16.80
CA ALA A 71 -12.66 4.00 -15.72
C ALA A 71 -11.68 3.95 -14.53
N VAL A 72 -11.22 2.76 -14.13
CA VAL A 72 -10.20 2.62 -13.08
C VAL A 72 -8.88 3.27 -13.50
N MET A 73 -8.42 3.03 -14.73
CA MET A 73 -7.19 3.67 -15.24
C MET A 73 -7.33 5.19 -15.34
N GLY A 74 -8.49 5.69 -15.76
CA GLY A 74 -8.81 7.11 -15.80
C GLY A 74 -8.82 7.73 -14.40
N ALA A 75 -9.44 7.06 -13.43
CA ALA A 75 -9.44 7.47 -12.03
C ALA A 75 -8.01 7.57 -11.48
N TYR A 76 -7.17 6.55 -11.72
CA TYR A 76 -5.76 6.61 -11.33
C TYR A 76 -5.04 7.81 -11.93
N LYS A 77 -5.21 8.05 -13.24
CA LYS A 77 -4.56 9.18 -13.93
C LYS A 77 -5.03 10.55 -13.45
N SER A 78 -6.28 10.66 -12.99
CA SER A 78 -6.84 11.91 -12.45
C SER A 78 -6.25 12.31 -11.09
N ILE A 79 -5.70 11.34 -10.34
CA ILE A 79 -5.13 11.59 -9.01
C ILE A 79 -3.83 12.39 -9.16
N THR A 80 -3.86 13.65 -8.71
CA THR A 80 -2.72 14.55 -8.69
C THR A 80 -1.78 14.26 -7.52
N GLU A 81 -0.57 14.81 -7.55
CA GLU A 81 0.34 14.73 -6.38
C GLU A 81 -0.23 15.40 -5.13
N ALA A 82 -1.00 16.48 -5.30
CA ALA A 82 -1.69 17.13 -4.20
C ALA A 82 -2.73 16.21 -3.58
N ASP A 83 -3.50 15.49 -4.41
CA ASP A 83 -4.47 14.49 -3.97
C ASP A 83 -3.78 13.30 -3.29
N ILE A 84 -2.62 12.85 -3.77
CA ILE A 84 -1.86 11.78 -3.08
C ILE A 84 -1.43 12.24 -1.68
N LYS A 85 -1.02 13.51 -1.56
CA LYS A 85 -0.65 14.12 -0.27
C LYS A 85 -1.85 14.32 0.66
N HIS A 86 -3.04 14.61 0.12
CA HIS A 86 -4.25 14.96 0.89
C HIS A 86 -5.23 13.79 1.10
N ALA A 87 -5.57 13.04 0.04
CA ALA A 87 -6.51 11.93 0.05
C ALA A 87 -5.97 10.71 0.82
N ILE A 88 -4.68 10.72 1.19
CA ILE A 88 -4.08 9.56 1.82
C ILE A 88 -3.19 9.90 3.03
N PRO A 89 -3.78 10.04 4.23
CA PRO A 89 -3.03 9.93 5.49
C PRO A 89 -2.40 8.52 5.71
N ARG A 90 -2.58 7.56 4.79
CA ARG A 90 -2.28 6.13 4.98
C ARG A 90 -1.61 5.36 3.83
N CYS A 91 -1.38 5.93 2.64
CA CYS A 91 -0.85 5.18 1.49
C CYS A 91 0.10 5.99 0.57
N GLY A 92 0.51 7.21 0.96
CA GLY A 92 1.41 8.06 0.15
C GLY A 92 2.67 8.58 0.86
N SER A 93 2.99 8.15 2.08
CA SER A 93 4.35 8.35 2.59
C SER A 93 5.24 7.30 1.94
N LEU A 94 6.13 7.73 1.03
CA LEU A 94 7.30 7.01 0.50
C LEU A 94 7.52 5.69 1.23
N ARG A 95 7.21 4.55 0.61
CA ARG A 95 7.57 3.28 1.24
C ARG A 95 9.06 3.09 1.02
N GLU A 96 9.78 2.83 2.09
CA GLU A 96 11.21 2.59 2.04
C GLU A 96 11.48 1.09 2.08
N ASP A 97 12.53 0.67 1.38
CA ASP A 97 12.94 -0.72 1.35
C ASP A 97 13.47 -1.12 2.73
N VAL A 98 12.98 -2.25 3.22
CA VAL A 98 13.47 -2.86 4.45
C VAL A 98 14.70 -3.69 4.09
N THR A 99 15.87 -3.12 4.33
CA THR A 99 17.14 -3.81 4.07
C THR A 99 17.44 -4.87 5.13
N PRO A 100 18.23 -5.90 4.80
CA PRO A 100 18.74 -6.85 5.80
C PRO A 100 19.47 -6.14 6.95
N GLU A 101 20.29 -5.14 6.63
CA GLU A 101 21.04 -4.36 7.63
C GLU A 101 20.11 -3.63 8.62
N PHE A 102 19.00 -3.07 8.14
CA PHE A 102 18.00 -2.45 9.01
C PHE A 102 17.37 -3.48 9.95
N ILE A 103 17.04 -4.67 9.45
CA ILE A 103 16.46 -5.76 10.26
C ILE A 103 17.45 -6.20 11.34
N ASP A 104 18.72 -6.35 10.99
CA ASP A 104 19.77 -6.77 11.93
C ASP A 104 19.95 -5.74 13.04
N LYS A 105 20.05 -4.44 12.69
CA LYS A 105 20.10 -3.35 13.67
C LYS A 105 18.87 -3.34 14.56
N LEU A 106 17.68 -3.53 14.00
CA LEU A 106 16.45 -3.60 14.78
C LEU A 106 16.47 -4.78 15.75
N ASN A 107 16.89 -5.97 15.31
CA ASN A 107 16.98 -7.15 16.18
C ASN A 107 18.00 -6.97 17.31
N GLN A 108 19.14 -6.33 17.05
CA GLN A 108 20.12 -6.01 18.09
C GLN A 108 19.54 -5.15 19.23
N VAL A 109 18.62 -4.23 18.93
CA VAL A 109 17.93 -3.43 19.98
C VAL A 109 17.15 -4.33 20.93
N PHE A 110 16.43 -5.33 20.38
CA PHE A 110 15.63 -6.28 21.18
C PHE A 110 16.52 -7.25 21.96
N GLU A 111 17.66 -7.66 21.40
CA GLU A 111 18.60 -8.56 22.08
C GLU A 111 19.33 -7.87 23.23
N LYS A 112 19.85 -6.64 23.01
CA LYS A 112 20.56 -5.86 24.04
C LYS A 112 19.66 -5.43 25.20
N ARG A 113 18.34 -5.46 25.03
CA ARG A 113 17.38 -5.05 26.06
C ARG A 113 16.34 -6.15 26.29
N PRO A 114 16.62 -7.12 27.18
CA PRO A 114 15.71 -8.25 27.43
C PRO A 114 14.30 -7.85 27.91
N ASN A 115 14.14 -6.65 28.49
CA ASN A 115 12.84 -6.12 28.91
C ASN A 115 12.13 -5.27 27.83
N PHE A 116 12.75 -5.08 26.67
CA PHE A 116 12.21 -4.26 25.58
C PHE A 116 11.29 -5.10 24.71
N SER A 117 10.03 -5.22 25.10
CA SER A 117 9.06 -5.97 24.31
C SER A 117 8.48 -5.14 23.15
N SER A 118 8.07 -5.80 22.07
CA SER A 118 7.32 -5.16 20.98
C SER A 118 6.10 -4.38 21.48
N LYS A 119 5.42 -4.87 22.52
CA LYS A 119 4.29 -4.18 23.13
C LYS A 119 4.70 -2.88 23.82
N LEU A 120 5.84 -2.88 24.51
CA LEU A 120 6.35 -1.69 25.20
C LEU A 120 6.77 -0.62 24.18
N LEU A 121 7.47 -1.02 23.12
CA LEU A 121 7.86 -0.11 22.04
C LEU A 121 6.64 0.58 21.42
N LEU A 122 5.58 -0.19 21.13
CA LEU A 122 4.38 0.31 20.47
C LEU A 122 3.43 1.09 21.39
N ARG A 123 3.69 1.13 22.70
CA ARG A 123 3.00 2.03 23.65
C ARG A 123 3.62 3.45 23.66
N HIS A 124 4.74 3.65 22.98
CA HIS A 124 5.36 4.97 22.90
C HIS A 124 4.43 5.97 22.19
N LYS A 125 4.37 7.21 22.67
CA LYS A 125 3.48 8.26 22.13
C LYS A 125 3.71 8.54 20.63
N ASP A 126 4.94 8.39 20.18
CA ASP A 126 5.34 8.62 18.78
C ASP A 126 5.14 7.37 17.90
N ALA A 127 4.66 6.25 18.47
CA ALA A 127 4.46 5.02 17.72
C ALA A 127 3.30 5.21 16.72
N PRO A 128 3.51 4.89 15.43
CA PRO A 128 2.43 4.95 14.45
C PRO A 128 1.27 4.02 14.85
N ALA A 129 0.05 4.55 14.91
CA ALA A 129 -1.12 3.82 15.42
C ALA A 129 -1.42 2.52 14.66
N ASP A 130 -1.01 2.42 13.40
CA ASP A 130 -1.19 1.24 12.56
C ASP A 130 0.05 0.31 12.51
N LEU A 131 1.13 0.62 13.24
CA LEU A 131 2.26 -0.28 13.45
C LEU A 131 1.93 -1.24 14.59
N THR A 132 1.47 -2.45 14.24
CA THR A 132 1.03 -3.46 15.22
C THR A 132 2.17 -4.41 15.60
N VAL A 133 2.01 -5.15 16.71
CA VAL A 133 2.97 -6.19 17.14
C VAL A 133 3.21 -7.21 16.03
N THR A 134 2.15 -7.63 15.33
CA THR A 134 2.24 -8.55 14.19
C THR A 134 3.05 -7.97 13.04
N LYS A 135 2.82 -6.70 12.68
CA LYS A 135 3.61 -6.03 11.63
C LYS A 135 5.08 -5.94 12.03
N LEU A 136 5.36 -5.54 13.26
CA LEU A 136 6.72 -5.47 13.79
C LEU A 136 7.42 -6.83 13.77
N SER A 137 6.71 -7.90 14.13
CA SER A 137 7.22 -9.28 14.02
C SER A 137 7.56 -9.66 12.58
N ASN A 138 6.70 -9.33 11.62
CA ASN A 138 6.93 -9.61 10.20
C ASN A 138 8.10 -8.79 9.63
N ILE A 139 8.35 -7.58 10.15
CA ILE A 139 9.52 -6.77 9.78
C ILE A 139 10.79 -7.45 10.29
N ARG A 140 10.83 -7.77 11.59
CA ARG A 140 11.99 -8.41 12.24
C ARG A 140 12.35 -9.78 11.65
N SER A 141 11.38 -10.49 11.10
CA SER A 141 11.59 -11.77 10.42
C SER A 141 11.89 -11.63 8.91
N GLY A 142 12.03 -10.42 8.38
CA GLY A 142 12.32 -10.16 6.96
C GLY A 142 11.20 -10.48 5.96
N ARG A 143 9.97 -10.74 6.47
CA ARG A 143 8.78 -10.97 5.63
C ARG A 143 8.24 -9.68 5.02
N THR A 144 8.48 -8.55 5.67
CA THR A 144 8.11 -7.22 5.15
C THR A 144 9.25 -6.69 4.29
N LYS A 145 8.99 -6.45 2.99
CA LYS A 145 10.00 -5.93 2.04
C LYS A 145 10.04 -4.41 1.96
N THR A 146 8.92 -3.75 2.17
CA THR A 146 8.82 -2.29 2.16
C THR A 146 7.94 -1.81 3.29
N LEU A 147 8.22 -0.62 3.81
CA LEU A 147 7.55 -0.06 4.98
C LEU A 147 7.20 1.41 4.74
N PRO A 148 6.03 1.91 5.19
CA PRO A 148 5.75 3.34 5.13
C PRO A 148 6.87 4.15 5.81
N LYS A 149 7.33 5.25 5.20
CA LYS A 149 8.38 6.12 5.77
C LYS A 149 8.13 6.50 7.23
N ARG A 150 6.89 6.82 7.61
CA ARG A 150 6.54 7.09 9.03
C ARG A 150 6.88 5.95 10.01
N HIS A 151 6.79 4.71 9.56
CA HIS A 151 7.17 3.55 10.37
C HIS A 151 8.69 3.35 10.32
N MET A 152 9.32 3.65 9.18
CA MET A 152 10.77 3.60 9.03
C MET A 152 11.44 4.62 9.95
N ASP A 153 11.09 5.90 9.83
CA ASP A 153 11.59 7.01 10.65
C ASP A 153 11.45 6.71 12.15
N PHE A 154 10.30 6.17 12.57
CA PHE A 154 10.07 5.79 13.96
C PHE A 154 11.03 4.68 14.42
N LEU A 155 11.18 3.61 13.62
CA LEU A 155 12.05 2.49 13.96
C LEU A 155 13.54 2.87 13.90
N GLU A 156 13.95 3.73 12.96
CA GLU A 156 15.32 4.25 12.89
C GLU A 156 15.65 5.13 14.10
N LYS A 157 14.71 5.96 14.56
CA LYS A 157 14.86 6.72 15.81
C LYS A 157 15.05 5.77 17.00
N VAL A 158 14.31 4.67 17.04
CA VAL A 158 14.44 3.64 18.09
C VAL A 158 15.81 2.96 18.01
N ILE A 159 16.25 2.55 16.83
CA ILE A 159 17.58 1.97 16.60
C ILE A 159 18.67 2.93 17.08
N SER A 160 18.64 4.18 16.61
CA SER A 160 19.65 5.18 16.95
C SER A 160 19.71 5.44 18.46
N THR A 161 18.56 5.61 19.11
CA THR A 161 18.48 5.89 20.56
C THR A 161 18.99 4.71 21.41
N ASN A 162 18.88 3.48 20.92
CA ASN A 162 19.19 2.29 21.71
C ASN A 162 20.53 1.63 21.36
N LEU A 163 21.11 1.93 20.19
CA LEU A 163 22.42 1.42 19.78
C LEU A 163 23.56 2.46 19.92
N GLN A 164 23.27 3.76 20.12
CA GLN A 164 24.31 4.78 20.40
C GLN A 164 24.79 4.81 21.86
N LYS A 165 25.03 3.66 22.48
CA LYS A 165 25.73 3.55 23.76
C LYS A 165 26.83 2.51 23.69
#